data_AF-A0A531MWS7-F1
#
_entry.id   AF-A0A531MWS7-F1
#
_cell.length_a   1.000
_cell.length_b   1.000
_cell.length_c   1.000
_cell.angle_alpha   90.00
_cell.angle_beta   90.00
_cell.angle_gamma   90.00
#
_symmetry.space_group_name_H-M   'P 1'
#
loop_
_entity.id
_entity.type
_entity.pdbx_description
1 polymer ?
#
loop_
_entity_poly.entity_id
_entity_poly.type
_entity_poly.pdbx_seq_one_letter_code
_entity_poly.pdbx_strand_id
1 'polypeptide(L)'
;HPIRFNLGKIEGGEWTSSVPARCVFEMRVATYPGQKLEDARAELEACIADAARADPFLANRPPRMTYNGFMAEGYVLEGADEMEAVLRRSHTAVWGEPLTEHVTSATTDARFFGLYADTPAIVYGPICRMPHGYDEAVDLDSVRKVTQTIALFIADWCGLEPINAEIRP
;
A
#
# COMPACT_ATOMS: atom_id res chain seq x y z
N HIS A 1 -5.85 13.86 3.30
CA HIS A 1 -5.10 14.08 2.05
C HIS A 1 -4.72 12.73 1.46
N PRO A 2 -5.42 12.23 0.42
CA PRO A 2 -5.29 10.85 -0.07
C PRO A 2 -4.01 10.62 -0.89
N ILE A 3 -3.54 11.63 -1.63
CA ILE A 3 -2.20 11.64 -2.22
C ILE A 3 -1.19 12.11 -1.17
N ARG A 4 -0.16 11.30 -0.97
CA ARG A 4 1.02 11.64 -0.15
C ARG A 4 2.25 11.76 -1.03
N PHE A 5 2.92 12.89 -0.92
CA PHE A 5 4.31 13.09 -1.32
C PHE A 5 5.20 12.86 -0.11
N ASN A 6 6.29 12.12 -0.27
CA ASN A 6 7.28 11.92 0.78
C ASN A 6 8.68 12.02 0.17
N LEU A 7 9.49 12.97 0.63
CA LEU A 7 10.93 12.96 0.43
C LEU A 7 11.55 12.17 1.58
N GLY A 8 11.92 10.91 1.30
CA GLY A 8 12.33 9.96 2.33
C GLY A 8 13.82 10.04 2.68
N LYS A 9 14.64 10.53 1.76
CA LYS A 9 16.09 10.64 1.95
C LYS A 9 16.65 11.80 1.14
N ILE A 10 17.66 12.46 1.69
CA ILE A 10 18.48 13.45 0.99
C ILE A 10 19.94 13.27 1.39
N GLU A 11 20.84 13.37 0.43
CA GLU A 11 22.27 13.25 0.64
C GLU A 11 23.01 14.14 -0.35
N GLY A 12 23.94 14.96 0.13
CA GLY A 12 24.73 15.84 -0.72
C GLY A 12 25.82 16.59 0.04
N GLY A 13 26.80 17.08 -0.72
CA GLY A 13 27.98 17.75 -0.20
C GLY A 13 29.05 16.80 0.32
N GLU A 14 30.30 17.20 0.14
CA GLU A 14 31.47 16.37 0.44
C GLU A 14 32.38 16.99 1.52
N TRP A 15 32.38 18.33 1.64
CA TRP A 15 33.28 19.04 2.55
C TRP A 15 32.72 20.38 3.01
N THR A 16 32.95 20.75 4.27
CA THR A 16 32.32 21.91 4.94
C THR A 16 32.73 23.27 4.36
N SER A 17 33.91 23.38 3.76
CA SER A 17 34.40 24.60 3.12
C SER A 17 34.37 24.53 1.59
N SER A 18 33.57 23.64 1.00
CA SER A 18 33.38 23.51 -0.45
C SER A 18 31.91 23.70 -0.84
N VAL A 19 31.68 24.28 -2.02
CA VAL A 19 30.34 24.29 -2.61
C VAL A 19 29.98 22.84 -3.00
N PRO A 20 28.82 22.30 -2.57
CA PRO A 20 28.42 20.94 -2.90
C PRO A 20 28.41 20.66 -4.41
N ALA A 21 29.04 19.57 -4.84
CA ALA A 21 29.06 19.19 -6.25
C ALA A 21 27.85 18.34 -6.66
N ARG A 22 27.22 17.65 -5.69
CA ARG A 22 26.09 16.75 -5.91
C ARG A 22 25.11 16.78 -4.74
N CYS A 23 23.84 16.60 -5.06
CA CYS A 23 22.79 16.23 -4.13
C CYS A 23 21.87 15.20 -4.79
N VAL A 24 21.44 14.20 -4.05
CA VAL A 24 20.42 13.24 -4.44
C VAL A 24 19.36 13.18 -3.35
N PHE A 25 18.10 13.19 -3.78
CA PHE A 25 16.99 12.91 -2.89
C PHE A 25 16.15 11.76 -3.47
N GLU A 26 15.59 10.96 -2.58
CA GLU A 26 14.73 9.83 -2.91
C GLU A 26 13.33 10.15 -2.41
N MET A 27 12.32 9.96 -3.28
CA MET A 27 10.94 10.32 -2.98
C MET A 27 9.95 9.22 -3.35
N ARG A 28 8.79 9.26 -2.71
CA ARG A 28 7.60 8.48 -3.07
C ARG A 28 6.45 9.42 -3.33
N VAL A 29 5.77 9.21 -4.45
CA VAL A 29 4.55 9.94 -4.83
C VAL A 29 3.42 8.94 -4.97
N ALA A 30 2.28 9.20 -4.32
CA ALA A 30 1.09 8.37 -4.46
C ALA A 30 0.32 8.73 -5.74
N THR A 31 -0.33 7.74 -6.34
CA THR A 31 -1.31 7.91 -7.42
C THR A 31 -2.69 7.48 -6.96
N TYR A 32 -3.73 7.95 -7.66
CA TYR A 32 -5.09 7.46 -7.44
C TYR A 32 -5.33 6.14 -8.19
N PRO A 33 -6.28 5.29 -7.73
CA PRO A 33 -6.78 4.21 -8.56
C PRO A 33 -7.30 4.73 -9.91
N GLY A 34 -7.02 3.98 -10.98
CA GLY A 34 -7.37 4.36 -12.36
C GLY A 34 -6.46 5.41 -13.01
N GLN A 35 -5.57 6.07 -12.27
CA GLN A 35 -4.57 6.96 -12.84
C GLN A 35 -3.47 6.13 -13.53
N LYS A 36 -3.18 6.43 -14.79
CA LYS A 36 -2.04 5.83 -15.50
C LYS A 36 -0.73 6.29 -14.86
N LEU A 37 0.16 5.35 -14.60
CA LEU A 37 1.46 5.64 -13.99
C LEU A 37 2.33 6.49 -14.92
N GLU A 38 2.18 6.33 -16.24
CA GLU A 38 2.88 7.11 -17.25
C GLU A 38 2.50 8.59 -17.18
N ASP A 39 1.20 8.89 -17.00
CA ASP A 39 0.71 10.26 -16.90
C ASP A 39 1.18 10.91 -15.60
N ALA A 40 1.09 10.19 -14.48
CA ALA A 40 1.61 10.64 -13.19
C ALA A 40 3.12 10.90 -13.23
N ARG A 41 3.86 10.03 -13.95
CA ARG A 41 5.31 10.17 -14.14
C ARG A 41 5.63 11.42 -14.96
N ALA A 42 4.94 11.61 -16.08
CA ALA A 42 5.14 12.77 -16.95
C ALA A 42 4.84 14.08 -16.22
N GLU A 43 3.80 14.11 -15.39
CA GLU A 43 3.47 15.25 -14.53
C GLU A 43 4.60 15.57 -13.53
N LEU A 44 5.15 14.54 -12.87
CA LEU A 44 6.27 14.70 -11.93
C LEU A 44 7.54 15.19 -12.63
N GLU A 45 7.88 14.60 -13.78
CA GLU A 45 9.04 15.00 -14.59
C GLU A 45 8.91 16.46 -15.07
N ALA A 46 7.72 16.86 -15.54
CA ALA A 46 7.44 18.23 -15.95
C ALA A 46 7.56 19.21 -14.77
N CYS A 47 6.98 18.87 -13.62
CA CYS A 47 7.06 19.70 -12.41
C CYS A 47 8.51 19.96 -11.99
N ILE A 48 9.35 18.92 -11.99
CA ILE A 48 10.77 19.03 -11.64
C ILE A 48 11.55 19.80 -12.70
N ALA A 49 11.26 19.58 -13.98
CA ALA A 49 11.89 20.33 -15.07
C ALA A 49 11.55 21.83 -15.00
N ASP A 50 10.30 22.18 -14.70
CA ASP A 50 9.85 23.56 -14.54
C ASP A 50 10.56 24.26 -13.38
N ALA A 51 10.66 23.58 -12.23
CA ALA A 51 11.41 24.08 -11.09
C ALA A 51 12.90 24.24 -11.40
N ALA A 52 13.51 23.28 -12.09
CA ALA A 52 14.91 23.35 -12.49
C ALA A 52 15.20 24.50 -13.46
N ARG A 53 14.28 24.78 -14.40
CA ARG A 53 14.41 25.91 -15.35
C ARG A 53 14.36 27.28 -14.67
N ALA A 54 13.67 27.38 -13.53
CA ALA A 54 13.57 28.63 -12.77
C ALA A 54 14.83 28.93 -11.92
N ASP A 55 15.74 27.96 -11.74
CA ASP A 55 16.98 28.13 -11.00
C ASP A 55 18.20 28.25 -11.94
N PRO A 56 19.04 29.31 -11.85
CA PRO A 56 20.17 29.51 -12.77
C PRO A 56 21.21 28.37 -12.80
N PHE A 57 21.41 27.68 -11.67
CA PHE A 57 22.35 26.57 -11.60
C PHE A 57 21.78 25.32 -12.25
N LEU A 58 20.54 24.95 -11.89
CA LEU A 58 19.85 23.77 -12.40
C LEU A 58 19.40 23.92 -13.86
N ALA A 59 19.11 25.13 -14.34
CA ALA A 59 18.78 25.37 -15.75
C ALA A 59 19.94 24.94 -16.69
N ASN A 60 21.18 25.09 -16.22
CA ASN A 60 22.38 24.65 -16.95
C ASN A 60 22.81 23.21 -16.60
N ARG A 61 22.22 22.62 -15.55
CA ARG A 61 22.55 21.29 -14.99
C ARG A 61 21.27 20.61 -14.51
N PRO A 62 20.37 20.21 -15.42
CA PRO A 62 19.08 19.67 -15.03
C PRO A 62 19.25 18.37 -14.22
N PRO A 63 18.41 18.15 -13.20
CA PRO A 63 18.45 16.94 -12.40
C PRO A 63 18.15 15.71 -13.27
N ARG A 64 18.76 14.57 -12.93
CA ARG A 64 18.46 13.27 -13.54
C ARG A 64 17.48 12.52 -12.66
N MET A 65 16.48 11.90 -13.28
CA MET A 65 15.48 11.09 -12.59
C MET A 65 15.69 9.61 -12.92
N THR A 66 15.57 8.76 -11.91
CA THR A 66 15.66 7.30 -12.03
C THR A 66 14.56 6.63 -11.24
N TYR A 67 13.93 5.62 -11.81
CA TYR A 67 12.81 4.89 -11.21
C TYR A 67 13.29 3.51 -10.76
N ASN A 68 13.68 3.41 -9.49
CA ASN A 68 14.29 2.20 -8.93
C ASN A 68 13.40 1.50 -7.89
N GLY A 69 12.13 1.91 -7.79
CA GLY A 69 11.18 1.45 -6.78
C GLY A 69 9.82 1.12 -7.37
N PHE A 70 8.77 1.24 -6.55
CA PHE A 70 7.41 0.90 -6.96
C PHE A 70 6.90 1.77 -8.11
N MET A 71 6.49 1.09 -9.18
CA MET A 71 5.54 1.57 -10.18
C MET A 71 4.27 0.76 -9.96
N ALA A 72 3.45 1.21 -9.00
CA ALA A 72 2.30 0.45 -8.52
C ALA A 72 1.00 1.23 -8.67
N GLU A 73 0.07 0.66 -9.43
CA GLU A 73 -1.26 1.15 -9.66
C GLU A 73 -2.11 1.07 -8.40
N GLY A 74 -3.03 2.04 -8.24
CA GLY A 74 -4.08 1.95 -7.24
C GLY A 74 -5.08 0.84 -7.58
N TYR A 75 -5.62 0.20 -6.55
CA TYR A 75 -6.58 -0.90 -6.69
C TYR A 75 -7.89 -0.54 -5.98
N VAL A 76 -9.00 -0.86 -6.65
CA VAL A 76 -10.35 -0.85 -6.08
C VAL A 76 -10.88 -2.27 -6.19
N LEU A 77 -11.41 -2.80 -5.10
CA LEU A 77 -12.06 -4.11 -5.10
C LEU A 77 -13.41 -3.99 -5.83
N GLU A 78 -13.57 -4.76 -6.89
CA GLU A 78 -14.81 -4.86 -7.67
C GLU A 78 -15.18 -6.34 -7.83
N GLY A 79 -16.48 -6.64 -8.03
CA GLY A 79 -16.96 -8.00 -8.28
C GLY A 79 -16.81 -8.97 -7.10
N ALA A 80 -16.80 -8.45 -5.87
CA ALA A 80 -16.55 -9.24 -4.66
C ALA A 80 -17.76 -9.36 -3.72
N ASP A 81 -18.97 -8.99 -4.16
CA ASP A 81 -20.15 -8.84 -3.29
C ASP A 81 -20.42 -10.05 -2.39
N GLU A 82 -20.30 -11.26 -2.94
CA GLU A 82 -20.50 -12.51 -2.18
C GLU A 82 -19.40 -12.74 -1.14
N MET A 83 -18.14 -12.56 -1.54
CA MET A 83 -16.97 -12.70 -0.68
C MET A 83 -17.02 -11.68 0.47
N GLU A 84 -17.35 -10.43 0.16
CA GLU A 84 -17.52 -9.39 1.16
C GLU A 84 -18.71 -9.69 2.09
N ALA A 85 -19.82 -10.20 1.56
CA ALA A 85 -20.96 -10.58 2.40
C ALA A 85 -20.59 -11.68 3.40
N VAL A 86 -19.78 -12.67 3.00
CA VAL A 86 -19.28 -13.72 3.89
C VAL A 86 -18.36 -13.10 4.95
N LEU A 87 -17.38 -12.29 4.54
CA LEU A 87 -16.46 -11.65 5.47
C LEU A 87 -17.19 -10.73 6.48
N ARG A 88 -18.17 -9.94 6.04
CA ARG A 88 -18.98 -9.08 6.92
C ARG A 88 -19.72 -9.89 7.99
N ARG A 89 -20.28 -11.06 7.64
CA ARG A 89 -20.92 -11.96 8.61
C ARG A 89 -19.92 -12.57 9.58
N SER A 90 -18.80 -13.13 9.08
CA SER A 90 -17.75 -13.72 9.91
C SER A 90 -17.12 -12.70 10.85
N HIS A 91 -16.95 -11.45 10.39
CA HIS A 91 -16.50 -10.34 11.23
C HIS A 91 -17.52 -10.04 12.33
N THR A 92 -18.78 -9.83 11.97
CA THR A 92 -19.84 -9.48 12.94
C THR A 92 -19.99 -10.56 14.02
N ALA A 93 -19.87 -11.84 13.65
CA ALA A 93 -19.95 -12.96 14.58
C ALA A 93 -18.84 -12.96 15.67
N VAL A 94 -17.65 -12.47 15.35
CA VAL A 94 -16.49 -12.45 16.27
C VAL A 94 -16.37 -11.11 17.00
N TRP A 95 -16.64 -10.02 16.30
CA TRP A 95 -16.42 -8.66 16.80
C TRP A 95 -17.65 -8.09 17.52
N GLY A 96 -18.85 -8.58 17.19
CA GLY A 96 -20.12 -8.07 17.73
C GLY A 96 -20.56 -6.74 17.10
N GLU A 97 -19.85 -6.26 16.08
CA GLU A 97 -20.10 -5.00 15.39
C GLU A 97 -19.90 -5.16 13.87
N PRO A 98 -20.51 -4.29 13.04
CA PRO A 98 -20.34 -4.35 11.59
C PRO A 98 -18.91 -4.08 11.14
N LEU A 99 -18.47 -4.78 10.10
CA LEU A 99 -17.19 -4.50 9.43
C LEU A 99 -17.19 -3.07 8.89
N THR A 100 -16.13 -2.32 9.19
CA THR A 100 -15.91 -0.97 8.63
C THR A 100 -14.92 -1.03 7.48
N GLU A 101 -15.23 -0.31 6.41
CA GLU A 101 -14.37 -0.19 5.23
C GLU A 101 -13.46 1.04 5.33
N HIS A 102 -12.21 0.89 4.88
CA HIS A 102 -11.22 1.95 4.92
C HIS A 102 -10.48 2.05 3.60
N VAL A 103 -10.33 3.29 3.11
CA VAL A 103 -9.40 3.60 2.02
C VAL A 103 -8.01 3.78 2.61
N THR A 104 -7.03 3.06 2.07
CA THR A 104 -5.62 3.19 2.45
C THR A 104 -4.82 3.94 1.39
N SER A 105 -3.87 4.77 1.85
CA SER A 105 -2.87 5.42 0.98
C SER A 105 -1.60 4.60 0.77
N ALA A 106 -1.54 3.42 1.41
CA ALA A 106 -0.47 2.45 1.27
C ALA A 106 -0.79 1.47 0.13
N THR A 107 0.24 1.07 -0.62
CA THR A 107 0.14 0.01 -1.61
C THR A 107 0.04 -1.35 -0.91
N THR A 108 -0.74 -2.26 -1.46
CA THR A 108 -0.83 -3.66 -1.01
C THR A 108 -0.76 -4.60 -2.22
N ASP A 109 -0.45 -5.87 -1.98
CA ASP A 109 -0.34 -6.87 -3.04
C ASP A 109 -1.69 -7.34 -3.58
N ALA A 110 -2.82 -6.97 -2.95
CA ALA A 110 -4.16 -7.26 -3.46
C ALA A 110 -4.35 -6.79 -4.91
N ARG A 111 -3.67 -5.70 -5.28
CA ARG A 111 -3.65 -5.19 -6.66
C ARG A 111 -3.21 -6.24 -7.68
N PHE A 112 -2.28 -7.13 -7.34
CA PHE A 112 -1.76 -8.09 -8.31
C PHE A 112 -2.83 -9.10 -8.71
N PHE A 113 -3.60 -9.56 -7.73
CA PHE A 113 -4.69 -10.49 -7.92
C PHE A 113 -5.85 -9.83 -8.70
N GLY A 114 -6.28 -8.66 -8.23
CA GLY A 114 -7.44 -7.99 -8.81
C GLY A 114 -7.19 -7.37 -10.19
N LEU A 115 -5.99 -6.83 -10.45
CA LEU A 115 -5.69 -6.16 -11.72
C LEU A 115 -5.12 -7.10 -12.79
N TYR A 116 -4.44 -8.20 -12.40
CA TYR A 116 -3.72 -9.05 -13.37
C TYR A 116 -4.04 -10.54 -13.29
N ALA A 117 -4.80 -11.00 -12.30
CA ALA A 117 -5.11 -12.42 -12.13
C ALA A 117 -6.62 -12.72 -12.14
N ASP A 118 -7.46 -11.75 -12.50
CA ASP A 118 -8.93 -11.89 -12.52
C ASP A 118 -9.49 -12.47 -11.20
N THR A 119 -8.87 -12.09 -10.09
CA THR A 119 -9.17 -12.64 -8.76
C THR A 119 -9.39 -11.49 -7.79
N PRO A 120 -10.65 -11.21 -7.37
CA PRO A 120 -10.93 -10.20 -6.37
C PRO A 120 -10.16 -10.50 -5.06
N ALA A 121 -9.53 -9.49 -4.47
CA ALA A 121 -8.68 -9.67 -3.30
C ALA A 121 -8.98 -8.63 -2.21
N ILE A 122 -9.36 -9.11 -1.02
CA ILE A 122 -9.62 -8.27 0.15
C ILE A 122 -8.36 -8.13 1.00
N VAL A 123 -8.10 -6.91 1.48
CA VAL A 123 -7.13 -6.65 2.55
C VAL A 123 -7.87 -6.53 3.87
N TYR A 124 -7.68 -7.51 4.75
CA TYR A 124 -8.29 -7.57 6.08
C TYR A 124 -7.23 -7.99 7.11
N GLY A 125 -7.16 -7.30 8.25
CA GLY A 125 -6.07 -7.50 9.21
C GLY A 125 -6.31 -6.88 10.58
N PRO A 126 -5.36 -7.08 11.51
CA PRO A 126 -5.48 -6.63 12.91
C PRO A 126 -5.30 -5.12 13.04
N ILE A 127 -5.58 -4.63 14.24
CA ILE A 127 -5.35 -3.23 14.60
C ILE A 127 -3.85 -3.06 14.86
N CYS A 128 -3.21 -2.30 13.97
CA CYS A 128 -1.79 -1.96 14.07
C CYS A 128 -1.60 -0.48 14.41
N ARG A 129 -0.50 -0.18 15.09
CA ARG A 129 -0.07 1.17 15.45
C ARG A 129 1.26 1.47 14.78
N MET A 130 1.33 2.62 14.12
CA MET A 130 2.56 3.18 13.53
C MET A 130 3.32 2.19 12.62
N PRO A 131 2.68 1.64 11.57
CA PRO A 131 3.43 0.86 10.56
C PRO A 131 4.57 1.73 9.99
N HIS A 132 5.78 1.15 9.93
CA HIS A 132 7.03 1.84 9.55
C HIS A 132 7.50 2.91 10.56
N GLY A 133 6.97 2.92 11.78
CA GLY A 133 7.39 3.82 12.86
C GLY A 133 8.27 3.12 13.90
N TYR A 134 8.95 3.90 14.74
CA TYR A 134 9.83 3.36 15.78
C TYR A 134 9.11 2.45 16.78
N ASP A 135 7.90 2.83 17.18
CA ASP A 135 7.09 2.13 18.18
C ASP A 135 5.97 1.29 17.52
N GLU A 136 6.28 0.72 16.35
CA GLU A 136 5.39 -0.18 15.62
C GLU A 136 4.91 -1.31 16.54
N ALA A 137 3.59 -1.49 16.60
CA ALA A 137 2.97 -2.49 17.47
C ALA A 137 1.65 -2.99 16.87
N VAL A 138 1.20 -4.15 17.36
CA VAL A 138 -0.10 -4.75 17.01
C VAL A 138 -0.87 -5.09 18.27
N ASP A 139 -2.18 -4.91 18.23
CA ASP A 139 -3.07 -5.30 19.32
C ASP A 139 -3.34 -6.82 19.30
N LEU A 140 -2.92 -7.53 20.36
CA LEU A 140 -2.97 -8.99 20.39
C LEU A 140 -4.39 -9.56 20.45
N ASP A 141 -5.33 -8.84 21.05
CA ASP A 141 -6.73 -9.25 21.08
C ASP A 141 -7.34 -9.14 19.67
N SER A 142 -6.99 -8.09 18.92
CA SER A 142 -7.36 -7.94 17.51
C SER A 142 -6.75 -9.05 16.65
N VAL A 143 -5.50 -9.48 16.91
CA VAL A 143 -4.89 -10.61 16.20
C VAL A 143 -5.69 -11.88 16.45
N ARG A 144 -6.08 -12.15 17.70
CA ARG A 144 -6.91 -13.31 18.04
C ARG A 144 -8.27 -13.26 17.33
N LYS A 145 -8.94 -12.11 17.36
CA LYS A 145 -10.24 -11.93 16.71
C LYS A 145 -10.13 -12.05 15.18
N VAL A 146 -9.14 -11.44 14.56
CA VAL A 146 -8.87 -11.59 13.12
C VAL A 146 -8.64 -13.05 12.76
N THR A 147 -7.89 -13.79 13.57
CA THR A 147 -7.67 -15.23 13.36
C THR A 147 -8.99 -15.99 13.37
N GLN A 148 -9.87 -15.72 14.34
CA GLN A 148 -11.20 -16.32 14.41
C GLN A 148 -12.07 -15.92 13.21
N THR A 149 -12.06 -14.65 12.82
CA THR A 149 -12.82 -14.16 11.65
C THR A 149 -12.35 -14.83 10.38
N ILE A 150 -11.04 -14.96 10.15
CA ILE A 150 -10.47 -15.64 8.98
C ILE A 150 -10.86 -17.13 9.00
N ALA A 151 -10.81 -17.79 10.16
CA ALA A 151 -11.23 -19.19 10.26
C ALA A 151 -12.71 -19.39 9.90
N LEU A 152 -13.60 -18.53 10.40
CA LEU A 152 -15.02 -18.56 10.04
C LEU A 152 -15.24 -18.21 8.56
N PHE A 153 -14.51 -17.22 8.04
CA PHE A 153 -14.59 -16.85 6.62
C PHE A 153 -14.22 -18.03 5.73
N ILE A 154 -13.10 -18.73 6.03
CA ILE A 154 -12.68 -19.91 5.28
C ILE A 154 -13.75 -21.02 5.37
N ALA A 155 -14.29 -21.27 6.57
CA ALA A 155 -15.32 -22.29 6.78
C ALA A 155 -16.60 -21.99 5.98
N ASP A 156 -17.05 -20.74 5.99
CA ASP A 156 -18.28 -20.32 5.30
C ASP A 156 -18.09 -20.18 3.78
N TRP A 157 -16.90 -19.77 3.34
CA TRP A 157 -16.58 -19.56 1.92
C TRP A 157 -16.28 -20.88 1.20
N CYS A 158 -15.44 -21.74 1.80
CA CYS A 158 -15.01 -22.99 1.18
C CYS A 158 -15.91 -24.18 1.54
N GLY A 159 -16.68 -24.08 2.62
CA GLY A 159 -17.35 -25.22 3.24
C GLY A 159 -16.43 -26.02 4.16
N LEU A 160 -17.03 -26.91 4.94
CA LEU A 160 -16.33 -27.81 5.86
C LEU A 160 -16.64 -29.28 5.52
N GLU A 161 -15.67 -30.14 5.81
CA GLU A 161 -15.84 -31.59 5.73
C GLU A 161 -15.71 -32.23 7.12
N PRO A 162 -16.37 -33.39 7.37
CA PRO A 162 -16.20 -34.13 8.61
C PRO A 162 -14.74 -34.54 8.82
N ILE A 163 -14.27 -34.47 10.07
CA ILE A 163 -12.95 -34.98 10.43
C ILE A 163 -12.95 -36.50 10.27
N ASN A 164 -12.12 -37.01 9.37
CA ASN A 164 -11.87 -38.44 9.28
C ASN A 164 -10.96 -38.88 10.43
N ALA A 165 -11.53 -39.55 11.44
CA ALA A 165 -10.85 -39.90 12.69
C ALA A 165 -9.63 -40.83 12.51
N GLU A 166 -9.47 -41.45 11.34
CA GLU A 166 -8.38 -42.37 11.02
C GLU A 166 -7.09 -41.67 10.53
N ILE A 167 -7.16 -40.38 10.18
CA ILE A 167 -6.00 -39.59 9.76
C ILE A 167 -5.69 -38.57 10.86
N ARG A 168 -4.96 -38.99 11.88
CA ARG A 168 -4.23 -38.06 12.76
C ARG A 168 -2.72 -38.26 12.53
N PRO A 169 -1.94 -37.17 12.42
CA PRO A 169 -0.48 -37.25 12.53
C PRO A 169 -0.06 -37.69 13.94
#